data_AF-A0A4Q9MBR9-F1
#
_entry.id   AF-A0A4Q9MBR9-F1
#
_cell.length_a   1.000
_cell.length_b   1.000
_cell.length_c   1.000
_cell.angle_alpha   90.00
_cell.angle_beta   90.00
_cell.angle_gamma   90.00
#
_symmetry.space_group_name_H-M   'P 1'
#
loop_
_entity.id
_entity.type
_entity.pdbx_description
1 polymer ?
#
loop_
_entity_poly.entity_id
_entity_poly.type
_entity_poly.pdbx_seq_one_letter_code
_entity_poly.pdbx_strand_id
1 'polypeptide(L)'
;MTATLVSTRSVDGLTPIYQHLSSKYAVDSLTKLHPKLEAVGFLGHPDAALLAMLVASLWARRARTFFKLLKGRKGNPANISAFELALEGAKKCAPDEVTMEVDPMWKLTGGLAYRAIREIKAKKVKKWSQSTTNLNNIIDNIVEVFGTRVSVSDVWKSIRSRHITRICSQFMWKTIHDLFMVGERWLAICPVCDNVESMDHILFRCDAELKSLWAYTQEPWTEPGWGPALGAGCAVFKTEKGSRKLPSENLWTILWSEAVHLIWKISEQFSEQEVVNRWHSTVDRRLTLDRRTAVLAKGKKDLRPRDVDRIWSPIIEDHKKLPEGWVGNSGVLVGIKRGQG
;
A
#
# COMPACT_ATOMS: atom_id res chain seq x y z
N MET A 1 -30.87 21.43 13.35
CA MET A 1 -30.14 21.36 12.07
C MET A 1 -30.70 22.39 11.10
N THR A 2 -31.99 22.35 10.73
CA THR A 2 -32.61 23.33 9.82
C THR A 2 -32.53 24.76 10.34
N ALA A 3 -32.91 25.01 11.59
CA ALA A 3 -32.81 26.34 12.20
C ALA A 3 -31.36 26.89 12.21
N THR A 4 -30.37 26.00 12.37
CA THR A 4 -28.93 26.31 12.33
C THR A 4 -28.50 26.70 10.90
N LEU A 5 -29.03 26.04 9.87
CA LEU A 5 -28.79 26.39 8.48
C LEU A 5 -29.37 27.77 8.13
N VAL A 6 -30.62 28.02 8.51
CA VAL A 6 -31.30 29.30 8.25
C VAL A 6 -30.53 30.44 8.93
N SER A 7 -30.17 30.29 10.21
CA SER A 7 -29.43 31.33 10.94
C SER A 7 -28.00 31.55 10.42
N THR A 8 -27.36 30.51 9.86
CA THR A 8 -26.03 30.63 9.24
C THR A 8 -26.08 31.41 7.93
N ARG A 9 -27.19 31.30 7.19
CA ARG A 9 -27.40 31.94 5.89
C ARG A 9 -28.00 33.34 5.98
N SER A 10 -28.69 33.66 7.08
CA SER A 10 -29.31 34.97 7.28
C SER A 10 -28.31 36.09 7.61
N VAL A 11 -27.05 35.75 7.90
CA VAL A 11 -25.99 36.70 8.25
C VAL A 11 -24.92 36.67 7.16
N ASP A 12 -24.39 37.83 6.77
CA ASP A 12 -23.34 37.93 5.77
C ASP A 12 -22.10 37.09 6.14
N GLY A 13 -21.31 36.68 5.15
CA GLY A 13 -20.17 35.77 5.36
C GLY A 13 -18.94 36.38 6.06
N LEU A 14 -18.94 37.69 6.33
CA LEU A 14 -17.82 38.44 6.92
C LEU A 14 -18.03 38.73 8.42
N THR A 15 -19.27 38.61 8.91
CA THR A 15 -19.58 38.80 10.34
C THR A 15 -19.40 37.51 11.14
N PRO A 16 -18.67 37.52 12.28
CA PRO A 16 -18.60 36.37 13.17
C PRO A 16 -19.98 36.00 13.75
N ILE A 17 -20.28 34.72 13.81
CA ILE A 17 -21.56 34.23 14.35
C ILE A 17 -21.34 33.50 15.66
N TYR A 18 -22.20 33.77 16.65
CA TYR A 18 -22.30 33.00 17.90
C TYR A 18 -23.69 32.35 17.98
N GLN A 19 -23.76 31.06 17.70
CA GLN A 19 -25.01 30.31 17.74
C GLN A 19 -25.14 29.51 19.03
N HIS A 20 -26.21 29.79 19.76
CA HIS A 20 -26.60 29.03 20.94
C HIS A 20 -27.56 27.92 20.54
N LEU A 21 -27.17 26.67 20.77
CA LEU A 21 -27.92 25.48 20.38
C LEU A 21 -28.33 24.69 21.62
N SER A 22 -29.57 24.21 21.68
CA SER A 22 -30.06 23.32 22.73
C SER A 22 -29.91 21.83 22.38
N SER A 23 -29.66 21.51 21.10
CA SER A 23 -29.46 20.14 20.62
C SER A 23 -27.99 19.73 20.69
N LYS A 24 -27.68 18.81 21.62
CA LYS A 24 -26.35 18.18 21.69
C LYS A 24 -26.01 17.45 20.37
N TYR A 25 -26.99 16.78 19.77
CA TYR A 25 -26.84 16.10 18.50
C TYR A 25 -26.35 17.05 17.40
N ALA A 26 -26.99 18.22 17.23
CA ALA A 26 -26.57 19.19 16.22
C ALA A 26 -25.14 19.71 16.47
N VAL A 27 -24.79 20.02 17.72
CA VAL A 27 -23.44 20.49 18.08
C VAL A 27 -22.39 19.41 17.82
N ASP A 28 -22.62 18.19 18.29
CA ASP A 28 -21.67 17.08 18.10
C ASP A 28 -21.52 16.73 16.61
N SER A 29 -22.62 16.72 15.84
CA SER A 29 -22.61 16.51 14.39
C SER A 29 -21.77 17.56 13.66
N LEU A 30 -21.90 18.84 14.02
CA LEU A 30 -21.20 19.96 13.35
C LEU A 30 -19.77 20.21 13.84
N THR A 31 -19.38 19.69 14.99
CA THR A 31 -18.04 19.95 15.55
C THR A 31 -17.15 18.72 15.54
N LYS A 32 -17.63 17.61 16.09
CA LYS A 32 -16.82 16.40 16.32
C LYS A 32 -16.95 15.38 15.20
N LEU A 33 -18.16 15.22 14.66
CA LEU A 33 -18.46 14.13 13.73
C LEU A 33 -18.30 14.56 12.27
N HIS A 34 -18.51 15.84 11.92
CA HIS A 34 -18.45 16.29 10.53
C HIS A 34 -17.16 15.90 9.81
N PRO A 35 -15.93 15.94 10.38
CA PRO A 35 -14.72 15.60 9.60
C PRO A 35 -14.71 14.12 9.18
N LYS A 36 -15.23 13.23 10.02
CA LYS A 36 -15.33 11.80 9.72
C LYS A 36 -16.46 11.50 8.75
N LEU A 37 -17.60 12.16 8.94
CA LEU A 37 -18.77 12.01 8.07
C LEU A 37 -18.47 12.53 6.66
N GLU A 38 -17.81 13.68 6.57
CA GLU A 38 -17.43 14.29 5.30
C GLU A 38 -16.43 13.43 4.52
N ALA A 39 -15.46 12.78 5.19
CA ALA A 39 -14.52 11.86 4.54
C ALA A 39 -15.21 10.68 3.83
N VAL A 40 -16.43 10.34 4.25
CA VAL A 40 -17.28 9.31 3.63
C VAL A 40 -18.48 9.91 2.88
N GLY A 41 -18.52 11.23 2.67
CA GLY A 41 -19.61 11.92 1.95
C GLY A 41 -20.96 11.88 2.67
N PHE A 42 -20.93 11.82 4.00
CA PHE A 42 -22.11 11.75 4.86
C PHE A 42 -22.99 10.50 4.65
N LEU A 43 -22.47 9.47 3.96
CA LEU A 43 -23.18 8.22 3.68
C LEU A 43 -23.65 7.53 4.96
N GLY A 44 -24.92 7.11 4.99
CA GLY A 44 -25.53 6.39 6.12
C GLY A 44 -25.96 7.28 7.29
N HIS A 45 -25.79 8.60 7.20
CA HIS A 45 -26.28 9.53 8.22
C HIS A 45 -27.75 9.91 7.93
N PRO A 46 -28.68 9.87 8.92
CA PRO A 46 -30.10 10.17 8.70
C PRO A 46 -30.34 11.55 8.06
N ASP A 47 -29.59 12.56 8.50
CA ASP A 47 -29.68 13.94 8.01
C ASP A 47 -28.56 14.31 7.01
N ALA A 48 -28.06 13.34 6.23
CA ALA A 48 -26.87 13.52 5.38
C ALA A 48 -26.92 14.78 4.49
N ALA A 49 -28.04 14.98 3.77
CA ALA A 49 -28.22 16.13 2.89
C ALA A 49 -28.16 17.46 3.65
N LEU A 50 -28.92 17.57 4.74
CA LEU A 50 -28.99 18.78 5.55
C LEU A 50 -27.67 19.10 6.26
N LEU A 51 -26.93 18.08 6.70
CA LEU A 51 -25.62 18.25 7.32
C LEU A 51 -24.57 18.68 6.29
N ALA A 52 -24.53 18.06 5.11
CA ALA A 52 -23.62 18.46 4.02
C ALA A 52 -23.84 19.93 3.61
N MET A 53 -25.11 20.31 3.46
CA MET A 53 -25.58 21.68 3.20
C MET A 53 -25.11 22.69 4.25
N LEU A 54 -25.24 22.32 5.51
CA LEU A 54 -24.87 23.16 6.64
C LEU A 54 -23.35 23.31 6.74
N VAL A 55 -22.59 22.24 6.59
CA VAL A 55 -21.12 22.27 6.57
C VAL A 55 -20.62 23.12 5.40
N ALA A 56 -21.17 22.94 4.20
CA ALA A 56 -20.84 23.77 3.04
C ALA A 56 -21.15 25.26 3.27
N SER A 57 -22.31 25.57 3.88
CA SER A 57 -22.68 26.94 4.21
C SER A 57 -21.77 27.56 5.27
N LEU A 58 -21.24 26.76 6.20
CA LEU A 58 -20.25 27.21 7.19
C LEU A 58 -18.88 27.47 6.55
N TRP A 59 -18.46 26.63 5.60
CA TRP A 59 -17.19 26.77 4.88
C TRP A 59 -17.15 27.93 3.89
N ALA A 60 -18.30 28.26 3.30
CA ALA A 60 -18.41 29.44 2.44
C ALA A 60 -18.17 30.76 3.21
N ARG A 61 -18.28 30.76 4.54
CA ARG A 61 -18.07 31.95 5.37
C ARG A 61 -16.58 32.20 5.58
N ARG A 62 -16.17 33.47 5.47
CA ARG A 62 -14.80 33.90 5.80
C ARG A 62 -14.62 34.16 7.29
N ALA A 63 -15.70 34.53 7.98
CA ALA A 63 -15.70 34.75 9.42
C ALA A 63 -15.98 33.48 10.22
N ARG A 64 -15.51 33.47 11.47
CA ARG A 64 -15.66 32.33 12.38
C ARG A 64 -17.11 32.17 12.85
N THR A 65 -17.54 30.92 12.96
CA THR A 65 -18.81 30.54 13.59
C THR A 65 -18.52 29.75 14.86
N PHE A 66 -19.11 30.19 15.97
CA PHE A 66 -18.98 29.56 17.28
C PHE A 66 -20.30 28.93 17.69
N PHE A 67 -20.23 27.70 18.21
CA PHE A 67 -21.40 26.99 18.73
C PHE A 67 -21.29 26.82 20.24
N LYS A 68 -22.34 27.22 20.97
CA LYS A 68 -22.45 26.99 22.41
C LYS A 68 -23.65 26.08 22.71
N LEU A 69 -23.38 24.94 23.32
CA LEU A 69 -24.43 24.04 23.80
C LEU A 69 -25.04 24.60 25.11
N LEU A 70 -26.34 24.88 25.08
CA LEU A 70 -27.08 25.32 26.26
C LEU A 70 -27.53 24.12 27.09
N LYS A 71 -27.34 24.19 28.41
CA LYS A 71 -27.81 23.19 29.38
C LYS A 71 -29.22 23.56 29.84
N GLY A 72 -30.23 23.08 29.12
CA GLY A 72 -31.64 23.29 29.47
C GLY A 72 -32.21 24.66 29.04
N ARG A 73 -33.51 24.84 29.31
CA ARG A 73 -34.30 26.01 28.85
C ARG A 73 -34.40 27.13 29.89
N LYS A 74 -34.35 26.79 31.18
CA LYS A 74 -34.58 27.74 32.29
C LYS A 74 -33.48 28.81 32.33
N GLY A 75 -33.88 30.08 32.41
CA GLY A 75 -32.98 31.22 32.63
C GLY A 75 -32.36 31.85 31.37
N ASN A 76 -32.75 31.43 30.15
CA ASN A 76 -32.31 32.09 28.92
C ASN A 76 -33.51 32.51 28.04
N PRO A 77 -33.91 33.80 28.08
CA PRO A 77 -35.06 34.30 27.33
C PRO A 77 -34.99 34.03 25.82
N ALA A 78 -33.80 34.11 25.21
CA ALA A 78 -33.63 33.85 23.78
C ALA A 78 -33.85 32.37 23.43
N ASN A 79 -33.45 31.44 24.32
CA ASN A 79 -33.71 30.01 24.12
C ASN A 79 -35.18 29.66 24.32
N ILE A 80 -35.88 30.36 25.23
CA ILE A 80 -37.33 30.21 25.44
C ILE A 80 -38.08 30.69 24.20
N SER A 81 -37.79 31.90 23.72
CA SER A 81 -38.41 32.46 22.52
C SER A 81 -38.12 31.61 21.26
N ALA A 82 -36.90 31.14 21.07
CA ALA A 82 -36.57 30.24 19.96
C ALA A 82 -37.34 28.91 20.02
N PHE A 83 -37.65 28.41 21.23
CA PHE A 83 -38.45 27.22 21.42
C PHE A 83 -39.94 27.47 21.12
N GLU A 84 -40.48 28.62 21.52
CA GLU A 84 -41.85 29.04 21.19
C GLU A 84 -42.04 29.19 19.68
N LEU A 85 -41.12 29.87 19.00
CA LEU A 85 -41.13 30.00 17.53
C LEU A 85 -41.05 28.63 16.83
N ALA A 86 -40.28 27.69 17.38
CA ALA A 86 -40.22 26.33 16.85
C ALA A 86 -41.55 25.57 17.04
N LEU A 87 -42.26 25.80 18.16
CA LEU A 87 -43.60 25.22 18.38
C LEU A 87 -44.64 25.82 17.46
N GLU A 88 -44.58 27.13 17.20
CA GLU A 88 -45.46 27.80 16.23
C GLU A 88 -45.20 27.26 14.81
N GLY A 89 -43.93 27.15 14.41
CA GLY A 89 -43.55 26.55 13.14
C GLY A 89 -44.04 25.11 12.99
N ALA A 90 -43.99 24.31 14.06
CA ALA A 90 -44.49 22.93 14.06
C ALA A 90 -46.01 22.81 13.88
N LYS A 91 -46.78 23.89 14.17
CA LYS A 91 -48.24 23.93 14.03
C LYS A 91 -48.71 24.43 12.65
N LYS A 92 -47.81 24.92 11.80
CA LYS A 92 -48.17 25.40 10.46
C LYS A 92 -48.63 24.23 9.58
N CYS A 93 -49.74 24.39 8.86
CA CYS A 93 -50.23 23.39 7.90
C CYS A 93 -49.33 23.23 6.67
N ALA A 94 -48.64 24.30 6.26
CA ALA A 94 -47.67 24.29 5.18
C ALA A 94 -46.27 24.62 5.74
N PRO A 95 -45.23 23.84 5.38
CA PRO A 95 -43.88 24.11 5.83
C PRO A 95 -43.29 25.34 5.13
N ASP A 96 -42.43 26.07 5.83
CA ASP A 96 -41.64 27.13 5.21
C ASP A 96 -40.58 26.51 4.27
N GLU A 97 -40.42 27.04 3.06
CA GLU A 97 -39.45 26.53 2.10
C GLU A 97 -38.01 26.93 2.49
N VAL A 98 -37.13 25.94 2.55
CA VAL A 98 -35.69 26.15 2.80
C VAL A 98 -34.91 25.66 1.60
N THR A 99 -34.20 26.56 0.92
CA THR A 99 -33.40 26.24 -0.27
C THR A 99 -32.31 25.21 0.07
N MET A 100 -32.40 24.01 -0.53
CA MET A 100 -31.43 22.92 -0.36
C MET A 100 -30.33 22.91 -1.44
N GLU A 101 -29.92 24.08 -1.92
CA GLU A 101 -28.86 24.18 -2.93
C GLU A 101 -27.48 24.36 -2.27
N VAL A 102 -26.60 23.37 -2.50
CA VAL A 102 -25.17 23.48 -2.20
C VAL A 102 -24.47 24.09 -3.42
N ASP A 103 -23.55 25.03 -3.19
CA ASP A 103 -22.60 25.44 -4.23
C ASP A 103 -21.83 24.21 -4.76
N PRO A 104 -21.77 23.97 -6.08
CA PRO A 104 -21.01 22.88 -6.68
C PRO A 104 -19.56 22.74 -6.16
N MET A 105 -18.91 23.84 -5.79
CA MET A 105 -17.56 23.85 -5.21
C MET A 105 -17.48 23.03 -3.92
N TRP A 106 -18.55 23.01 -3.12
CA TRP A 106 -18.62 22.29 -1.85
C TRP A 106 -19.32 20.92 -1.95
N LYS A 107 -19.77 20.51 -3.14
CA LYS A 107 -20.38 19.19 -3.37
C LYS A 107 -19.36 18.05 -3.45
N LEU A 108 -18.08 18.35 -3.73
CA LEU A 108 -17.06 17.34 -4.01
C LEU A 108 -16.01 17.28 -2.90
N THR A 109 -16.20 16.39 -1.94
CA THR A 109 -15.16 16.07 -0.95
C THR A 109 -14.07 15.24 -1.66
N GLY A 110 -12.82 15.69 -1.67
CA GLY A 110 -11.75 15.16 -2.52
C GLY A 110 -11.52 13.64 -2.47
N GLY A 111 -11.85 12.98 -1.35
CA GLY A 111 -11.72 11.53 -1.20
C GLY A 111 -12.74 10.70 -2.00
N LEU A 112 -13.96 11.22 -2.19
CA LEU A 112 -14.99 10.62 -3.05
C LEU A 112 -14.74 10.93 -4.52
N ALA A 113 -14.32 12.16 -4.82
CA ALA A 113 -13.89 12.54 -6.16
C ALA A 113 -12.79 11.62 -6.67
N TYR A 114 -11.76 11.38 -5.84
CA TYR A 114 -10.66 10.49 -6.20
C TYR A 114 -11.11 9.06 -6.43
N ARG A 115 -11.97 8.49 -5.57
CA ARG A 115 -12.53 7.14 -5.75
C ARG A 115 -13.37 7.04 -7.02
N ALA A 116 -14.29 7.98 -7.25
CA ALA A 116 -15.12 8.01 -8.44
C ALA A 116 -14.28 8.15 -9.72
N ILE A 117 -13.29 9.04 -9.73
CA ILE A 117 -12.35 9.18 -10.85
C ILE A 117 -11.58 7.88 -11.09
N ARG A 118 -11.10 7.21 -10.02
CA ARG A 118 -10.42 5.92 -10.17
C ARG A 118 -11.32 4.84 -10.75
N GLU A 119 -12.58 4.77 -10.33
CA GLU A 119 -13.54 3.79 -10.87
C GLU A 119 -13.89 4.08 -12.33
N ILE A 120 -14.15 5.34 -12.68
CA ILE A 120 -14.39 5.76 -14.07
C ILE A 120 -13.18 5.44 -14.94
N LYS A 121 -11.96 5.76 -14.47
CA LYS A 121 -10.73 5.45 -15.19
C LYS A 121 -10.53 3.94 -15.30
N ALA A 122 -10.77 3.17 -14.23
CA ALA A 122 -10.65 1.71 -14.26
C ALA A 122 -11.58 1.06 -15.30
N LYS A 123 -12.82 1.57 -15.46
CA LYS A 123 -13.74 1.12 -16.51
C LYS A 123 -13.27 1.42 -17.93
N LYS A 124 -12.47 2.48 -18.10
CA LYS A 124 -11.92 2.91 -19.40
C LYS A 124 -10.58 2.25 -19.74
N VAL A 125 -9.88 1.67 -18.76
CA VAL A 125 -8.60 1.00 -19.00
C VAL A 125 -8.86 -0.32 -19.71
N LYS A 126 -8.45 -0.40 -20.99
CA LYS A 126 -8.39 -1.66 -21.73
C LYS A 126 -7.49 -2.62 -20.95
N LYS A 127 -7.97 -3.84 -20.67
CA LYS A 127 -7.13 -4.87 -20.05
C LYS A 127 -5.96 -5.14 -20.98
N TRP A 128 -4.75 -4.95 -20.48
CA TRP A 128 -3.53 -5.27 -21.22
C TRP A 128 -3.45 -6.80 -21.33
N SER A 129 -3.47 -7.31 -22.57
CA SER A 129 -3.38 -8.75 -22.84
C SER A 129 -2.10 -9.32 -22.23
N GLN A 130 -0.98 -8.64 -22.42
CA GLN A 130 0.32 -9.13 -21.96
C GLN A 130 0.45 -9.22 -20.43
N SER A 131 -0.06 -8.23 -19.69
CA SER A 131 -0.04 -8.31 -18.23
C SER A 131 -0.89 -9.48 -17.71
N THR A 132 -1.95 -9.84 -18.43
CA THR A 132 -2.79 -11.00 -18.09
C THR A 132 -2.04 -12.31 -18.37
N THR A 133 -1.37 -12.41 -19.53
CA THR A 133 -0.50 -13.54 -19.87
C THR A 133 0.61 -13.73 -18.84
N ASN A 134 1.35 -12.68 -18.51
CA ASN A 134 2.42 -12.74 -17.52
C ASN A 134 1.90 -13.16 -16.13
N LEU A 135 0.74 -12.66 -15.71
CA LEU A 135 0.10 -13.09 -14.46
C LEU A 135 -0.29 -14.57 -14.47
N ASN A 136 -0.84 -15.07 -15.58
CA ASN A 136 -1.17 -16.49 -15.71
C ASN A 136 0.09 -17.35 -15.65
N ASN A 137 1.16 -16.97 -16.38
CA ASN A 137 2.45 -17.66 -16.32
C ASN A 137 2.99 -17.74 -14.88
N ILE A 138 2.90 -16.64 -14.12
CA ILE A 138 3.30 -16.63 -12.70
C ILE A 138 2.46 -17.62 -11.89
N ILE A 139 1.13 -17.57 -12.03
CA ILE A 139 0.20 -18.42 -11.27
C ILE A 139 0.44 -19.90 -11.59
N ASP A 140 0.54 -20.24 -12.87
CA ASP A 140 0.71 -21.61 -13.34
C ASP A 140 2.05 -22.19 -12.87
N ASN A 141 3.15 -21.46 -13.01
CA ASN A 141 4.44 -21.90 -12.48
C ASN A 141 4.45 -22.00 -10.94
N ILE A 142 3.74 -21.14 -10.20
CA ILE A 142 3.66 -21.28 -8.73
C ILE A 142 2.94 -22.59 -8.36
N VAL A 143 1.88 -22.94 -9.08
CA VAL A 143 1.16 -24.20 -8.87
C VAL A 143 2.05 -25.39 -9.21
N GLU A 144 2.77 -25.32 -10.32
CA GLU A 144 3.69 -26.37 -10.77
C GLU A 144 4.84 -26.59 -9.78
N VAL A 145 5.51 -25.52 -9.35
CA VAL A 145 6.73 -25.59 -8.54
C VAL A 145 6.43 -25.78 -7.05
N PHE A 146 5.43 -25.08 -6.51
CA PHE A 146 5.15 -25.08 -5.06
C PHE A 146 3.85 -25.82 -4.68
N GLY A 147 3.10 -26.35 -5.65
CA GLY A 147 1.82 -27.02 -5.39
C GLY A 147 0.77 -26.11 -4.73
N THR A 148 0.94 -24.79 -4.84
CA THR A 148 0.14 -23.81 -4.09
C THR A 148 -0.76 -23.04 -5.04
N ARG A 149 -2.07 -23.09 -4.80
CA ARG A 149 -3.04 -22.28 -5.55
C ARG A 149 -2.99 -20.83 -5.07
N VAL A 150 -2.77 -19.91 -6.00
CA VAL A 150 -2.71 -18.47 -5.75
C VAL A 150 -3.63 -17.71 -6.69
N SER A 151 -4.18 -16.59 -6.23
CA SER A 151 -4.95 -15.67 -7.07
C SER A 151 -4.10 -14.54 -7.61
N VAL A 152 -4.59 -13.83 -8.64
CA VAL A 152 -3.98 -12.57 -9.13
C VAL A 152 -3.78 -11.56 -8.00
N SER A 153 -4.74 -11.47 -7.07
CA SER A 153 -4.61 -10.60 -5.89
C SER A 153 -3.44 -11.01 -5.00
N ASP A 154 -3.16 -12.30 -4.86
CA ASP A 154 -2.07 -12.79 -4.02
C ASP A 154 -0.71 -12.47 -4.63
N VAL A 155 -0.57 -12.59 -5.95
CA VAL A 155 0.63 -12.15 -6.68
C VAL A 155 0.88 -10.65 -6.46
N TRP A 156 -0.15 -9.80 -6.59
CA TRP A 156 0.03 -8.36 -6.36
C TRP A 156 0.33 -7.99 -4.91
N LYS A 157 -0.20 -8.74 -3.95
CA LYS A 157 0.14 -8.58 -2.53
C LYS A 157 1.57 -9.06 -2.26
N SER A 158 2.01 -10.13 -2.92
CA SER A 158 3.31 -10.76 -2.66
C SER A 158 4.47 -9.85 -3.07
N ILE A 159 4.38 -9.17 -4.22
CA ILE A 159 5.39 -8.19 -4.65
C ILE A 159 5.48 -6.96 -3.74
N ARG A 160 4.50 -6.77 -2.84
CA ARG A 160 4.47 -5.72 -1.81
C ARG A 160 4.80 -6.24 -0.42
N SER A 161 5.31 -7.46 -0.32
CA SER A 161 5.83 -8.04 0.91
C SER A 161 6.88 -7.12 1.53
N ARG A 162 6.91 -7.06 2.87
CA ARG A 162 7.95 -6.33 3.61
C ARG A 162 9.37 -6.88 3.35
N HIS A 163 9.45 -8.08 2.81
CA HIS A 163 10.68 -8.77 2.45
C HIS A 163 11.21 -8.36 1.07
N ILE A 164 10.47 -7.55 0.31
CA ILE A 164 10.85 -7.04 -1.00
C ILE A 164 11.09 -5.54 -0.87
N THR A 165 12.25 -5.06 -1.33
CA THR A 165 12.53 -3.63 -1.31
C THR A 165 11.64 -2.88 -2.29
N ARG A 166 11.39 -1.59 -2.03
CA ARG A 166 10.53 -0.76 -2.90
C ARG A 166 11.01 -0.75 -4.36
N ILE A 167 12.33 -0.77 -4.57
CA ILE A 167 12.94 -0.77 -5.91
C ILE A 167 12.65 -2.09 -6.61
N CYS A 168 12.91 -3.24 -5.97
CA CYS A 168 12.58 -4.55 -6.51
C CYS A 168 11.07 -4.71 -6.77
N SER A 169 10.21 -4.24 -5.86
CA SER A 169 8.75 -4.24 -6.03
C SER A 169 8.31 -3.45 -7.27
N GLN A 170 8.89 -2.26 -7.49
CA GLN A 170 8.61 -1.45 -8.68
C GLN A 170 9.10 -2.12 -9.95
N PHE A 171 10.29 -2.72 -9.92
CA PHE A 171 10.83 -3.50 -11.04
C PHE A 171 9.87 -4.65 -11.39
N MET A 172 9.53 -5.51 -10.43
CA MET A 172 8.62 -6.63 -10.63
C MET A 172 7.25 -6.16 -11.15
N TRP A 173 6.70 -5.08 -10.61
CA TRP A 173 5.44 -4.50 -11.09
C TRP A 173 5.54 -4.08 -12.57
N LYS A 174 6.62 -3.38 -12.96
CA LYS A 174 6.86 -2.97 -14.36
C LYS A 174 7.07 -4.18 -15.28
N THR A 175 7.76 -5.21 -14.79
CA THR A 175 7.99 -6.47 -15.52
C THR A 175 6.69 -7.21 -15.77
N ILE A 176 5.87 -7.41 -14.74
CA ILE A 176 4.56 -8.08 -14.88
C ILE A 176 3.66 -7.31 -15.84
N HIS A 177 3.70 -5.97 -15.77
CA HIS A 177 2.93 -5.13 -16.68
C HIS A 177 3.51 -5.01 -18.09
N ASP A 178 4.68 -5.61 -18.37
CA ASP A 178 5.39 -5.47 -19.63
C ASP A 178 5.60 -3.99 -20.00
N LEU A 179 6.23 -3.22 -19.11
CA LEU A 179 6.45 -1.77 -19.29
C LEU A 179 7.86 -1.42 -19.75
N PHE A 180 8.75 -2.40 -19.89
CA PHE A 180 10.10 -2.19 -20.40
C PHE A 180 10.10 -2.24 -21.93
N MET A 181 11.02 -1.49 -22.55
CA MET A 181 11.20 -1.48 -24.00
C MET A 181 12.12 -2.64 -24.41
N VAL A 182 11.59 -3.87 -24.35
CA VAL A 182 12.29 -5.12 -24.68
C VAL A 182 11.39 -6.03 -25.52
N GLY A 183 11.92 -7.11 -26.07
CA GLY A 183 11.18 -8.09 -26.85
C GLY A 183 10.61 -7.50 -28.14
N GLU A 184 9.38 -7.89 -28.48
CA GLU A 184 8.69 -7.46 -29.71
C GLU A 184 8.57 -5.93 -29.87
N ARG A 185 8.65 -5.17 -28.77
CA ARG A 185 8.53 -3.71 -28.79
C ARG A 185 9.80 -2.98 -29.19
N TRP A 186 10.94 -3.61 -29.00
CA TRP A 186 12.26 -2.99 -29.22
C TRP A 186 13.15 -3.80 -30.17
N LEU A 187 12.75 -5.06 -30.47
CA LEU A 187 13.40 -5.97 -31.42
C LEU A 187 14.92 -6.07 -31.26
N ALA A 188 15.42 -5.83 -30.05
CA ALA A 188 16.82 -6.07 -29.72
C ALA A 188 17.11 -7.57 -29.78
N ILE A 189 18.30 -7.89 -30.28
CA ILE A 189 18.81 -9.26 -30.35
C ILE A 189 19.88 -9.39 -29.27
N CYS A 190 19.81 -10.47 -28.50
CA CYS A 190 20.79 -10.76 -27.48
C CYS A 190 22.16 -11.04 -28.15
N PRO A 191 23.23 -10.33 -27.76
CA PRO A 191 24.56 -10.53 -28.34
C PRO A 191 25.21 -11.87 -27.96
N VAL A 192 24.64 -12.63 -27.03
CA VAL A 192 25.19 -13.90 -26.54
C VAL A 192 24.64 -15.11 -27.29
N CYS A 193 23.35 -15.10 -27.65
CA CYS A 193 22.65 -16.28 -28.16
C CYS A 193 21.74 -16.00 -29.38
N ASP A 194 21.80 -14.79 -29.93
CA ASP A 194 21.06 -14.35 -31.12
C ASP A 194 19.52 -14.48 -31.05
N ASN A 195 18.96 -14.69 -29.86
CA ASN A 195 17.51 -14.65 -29.64
C ASN A 195 16.99 -13.23 -29.43
N VAL A 196 15.70 -13.01 -29.68
CA VAL A 196 15.02 -11.75 -29.35
C VAL A 196 15.11 -11.52 -27.84
N GLU A 197 15.65 -10.36 -27.47
CA GLU A 197 15.92 -9.98 -26.09
C GLU A 197 14.62 -9.53 -25.40
N SER A 198 13.81 -10.51 -24.98
CA SER A 198 12.60 -10.31 -24.17
C SER A 198 12.91 -10.32 -22.67
N MET A 199 11.96 -9.88 -21.84
CA MET A 199 12.13 -9.97 -20.38
C MET A 199 12.24 -11.43 -19.88
N ASP A 200 11.51 -12.37 -20.50
CA ASP A 200 11.68 -13.81 -20.23
C ASP A 200 13.10 -14.25 -20.56
N HIS A 201 13.60 -13.79 -21.71
CA HIS A 201 14.93 -14.10 -22.18
C HIS A 201 16.01 -13.55 -21.25
N ILE A 202 15.98 -12.25 -20.94
CA ILE A 202 16.94 -11.56 -20.06
C ILE A 202 17.00 -12.23 -18.68
N LEU A 203 15.85 -12.59 -18.11
CA LEU A 203 15.80 -13.09 -16.73
C LEU A 203 16.05 -14.59 -16.62
N PHE A 204 15.64 -15.39 -17.61
CA PHE A 204 15.51 -16.85 -17.44
C PHE A 204 16.07 -17.72 -18.56
N ARG A 205 16.28 -17.20 -19.78
CA ARG A 205 16.65 -18.04 -20.96
C ARG A 205 18.01 -17.76 -21.54
N CYS A 206 18.47 -16.52 -21.44
CA CYS A 206 19.84 -16.21 -21.80
C CYS A 206 20.75 -17.00 -20.87
N ASP A 207 21.91 -17.44 -21.38
CA ASP A 207 22.96 -18.14 -20.62
C ASP A 207 23.66 -17.19 -19.61
N ALA A 208 22.86 -16.36 -18.95
CA ALA A 208 23.26 -15.56 -17.83
C ALA A 208 23.54 -16.52 -16.67
N GLU A 209 24.64 -16.26 -15.98
CA GLU A 209 25.26 -17.00 -14.89
C GLU A 209 24.38 -17.16 -13.63
N LEU A 210 23.05 -17.26 -13.77
CA LEU A 210 22.11 -17.39 -12.67
C LEU A 210 22.38 -18.64 -11.83
N LYS A 211 22.73 -19.73 -12.51
CA LYS A 211 23.09 -20.99 -11.86
C LYS A 211 24.39 -20.86 -11.07
N SER A 212 25.39 -20.17 -11.64
CA SER A 212 26.66 -19.86 -10.97
C SER A 212 26.43 -18.96 -9.76
N LEU A 213 25.63 -17.89 -9.89
CA LEU A 213 25.27 -16.99 -8.79
C LEU A 213 24.50 -17.69 -7.67
N TRP A 214 23.59 -18.60 -8.02
CA TRP A 214 22.78 -19.32 -7.05
C TRP A 214 23.54 -20.44 -6.35
N ALA A 215 24.54 -21.07 -6.99
CA ALA A 215 25.39 -22.07 -6.37
C ALA A 215 26.01 -21.56 -5.05
N TYR A 216 26.31 -20.27 -4.96
CA TYR A 216 26.84 -19.63 -3.75
C TYR A 216 25.83 -19.51 -2.59
N THR A 217 24.53 -19.66 -2.84
CA THR A 217 23.49 -19.58 -1.79
C THR A 217 23.37 -20.87 -0.97
N GLN A 218 23.94 -21.98 -1.44
CA GLN A 218 23.83 -23.33 -0.83
C GLN A 218 22.39 -23.87 -0.70
N GLU A 219 21.41 -23.22 -1.33
CA GLU A 219 20.02 -23.66 -1.36
C GLU A 219 19.76 -24.51 -2.62
N PRO A 220 18.81 -25.47 -2.57
CA PRO A 220 18.49 -26.30 -3.72
C PRO A 220 18.10 -25.42 -4.91
N TRP A 221 18.79 -25.64 -6.03
CA TRP A 221 18.47 -24.96 -7.28
C TRP A 221 17.03 -25.31 -7.69
N THR A 222 16.25 -24.27 -7.94
CA THR A 222 14.95 -24.40 -8.59
C THR A 222 15.09 -23.69 -9.92
N GLU A 223 14.63 -24.34 -11.00
CA GLU A 223 14.70 -23.74 -12.32
C GLU A 223 14.03 -22.36 -12.33
N PRO A 224 14.71 -21.32 -12.84
CA PRO A 224 14.16 -19.98 -12.93
C PRO A 224 12.92 -19.96 -13.81
N GLY A 225 11.96 -19.14 -13.40
CA GLY A 225 10.76 -18.89 -14.17
C GLY A 225 9.94 -17.76 -13.57
N TRP A 226 8.88 -17.40 -14.28
CA TRP A 226 7.97 -16.34 -13.87
C TRP A 226 7.43 -16.58 -12.45
N GLY A 227 7.02 -17.81 -12.13
CA GLY A 227 6.51 -18.15 -10.79
C GLY A 227 7.57 -18.05 -9.68
N PRO A 228 8.63 -18.88 -9.71
CA PRO A 228 9.72 -18.85 -8.73
C PRO A 228 10.28 -17.46 -8.44
N ALA A 229 10.43 -16.64 -9.49
CA ALA A 229 11.15 -15.38 -9.43
C ALA A 229 10.24 -14.17 -9.23
N LEU A 230 9.24 -13.96 -10.11
CA LEU A 230 8.33 -12.81 -10.04
C LEU A 230 7.14 -13.04 -9.11
N GLY A 231 6.88 -14.30 -8.77
CA GLY A 231 5.95 -14.74 -7.74
C GLY A 231 6.63 -15.13 -6.42
N ALA A 232 7.90 -14.78 -6.19
CA ALA A 232 8.68 -15.30 -5.07
C ALA A 232 8.02 -15.15 -3.68
N GLY A 233 7.27 -14.07 -3.45
CA GLY A 233 6.53 -13.86 -2.20
C GLY A 233 5.31 -14.78 -1.99
N CYS A 234 4.97 -15.61 -2.98
CA CYS A 234 3.95 -16.64 -2.94
C CYS A 234 4.51 -18.04 -2.70
N ALA A 235 5.83 -18.19 -2.63
CA ALA A 235 6.47 -19.49 -2.40
C ALA A 235 6.03 -20.10 -1.06
N VAL A 236 5.76 -21.39 -1.07
CA VAL A 236 5.39 -22.16 0.13
C VAL A 236 6.34 -23.34 0.27
N PHE A 237 7.07 -23.37 1.37
CA PHE A 237 7.97 -24.47 1.72
C PHE A 237 7.39 -25.25 2.89
N LYS A 238 7.32 -26.57 2.78
CA LYS A 238 6.80 -27.45 3.84
C LYS A 238 7.91 -28.33 4.42
N THR A 239 7.79 -28.70 5.68
CA THR A 239 8.57 -29.78 6.29
C THR A 239 8.01 -31.13 5.84
N GLU A 240 8.75 -32.21 6.11
CA GLU A 240 8.26 -33.59 5.91
C GLU A 240 6.95 -33.86 6.66
N LYS A 241 6.73 -33.16 7.78
CA LYS A 241 5.50 -33.23 8.59
C LYS A 241 4.40 -32.27 8.09
N GLY A 242 4.59 -31.62 6.95
CA GLY A 242 3.62 -30.70 6.32
C GLY A 242 3.57 -29.28 6.88
N SER A 243 4.37 -28.94 7.90
CA SER A 243 4.38 -27.59 8.50
C SER A 243 5.13 -26.57 7.63
N ARG A 244 4.65 -25.33 7.56
CA ARG A 244 5.29 -24.28 6.74
C ARG A 244 6.62 -23.79 7.33
N LYS A 245 7.62 -23.64 6.45
CA LYS A 245 8.94 -23.08 6.76
C LYS A 245 8.99 -21.58 6.43
N LEU A 246 8.23 -20.78 7.17
CA LEU A 246 8.13 -19.32 6.94
C LEU A 246 9.50 -18.60 6.81
N PRO A 247 10.53 -18.90 7.63
CA PRO A 247 11.83 -18.24 7.46
C PRO A 247 12.48 -18.50 6.10
N SER A 248 12.41 -19.75 5.60
CA SER A 248 12.91 -20.13 4.28
C SER A 248 12.12 -19.46 3.16
N GLU A 249 10.80 -19.34 3.29
CA GLU A 249 9.94 -18.63 2.32
C GLU A 249 10.30 -17.13 2.24
N ASN A 250 10.58 -16.51 3.40
CA ASN A 250 11.00 -15.12 3.45
C ASN A 250 12.41 -14.92 2.87
N LEU A 251 13.34 -15.84 3.18
CA LEU A 251 14.69 -15.81 2.60
C LEU A 251 14.61 -15.95 1.08
N TRP A 252 13.85 -16.93 0.58
CA TRP A 252 13.57 -17.11 -0.85
C TRP A 252 13.04 -15.83 -1.50
N THR A 253 12.04 -15.21 -0.87
CA THR A 253 11.43 -13.96 -1.36
C THR A 253 12.49 -12.86 -1.50
N ILE A 254 13.37 -12.72 -0.52
CA ILE A 254 14.46 -11.74 -0.53
C ILE A 254 15.43 -12.05 -1.66
N LEU A 255 15.98 -13.27 -1.69
CA LEU A 255 17.02 -13.65 -2.64
C LEU A 255 16.54 -13.52 -4.08
N TRP A 256 15.37 -14.06 -4.42
CA TRP A 256 14.85 -13.95 -5.78
C TRP A 256 14.55 -12.53 -6.21
N SER A 257 13.92 -11.73 -5.33
CA SER A 257 13.57 -10.35 -5.69
C SER A 257 14.81 -9.47 -5.91
N GLU A 258 15.88 -9.68 -5.15
CA GLU A 258 17.16 -8.97 -5.36
C GLU A 258 17.92 -9.54 -6.57
N ALA A 259 17.88 -10.87 -6.80
CA ALA A 259 18.54 -11.51 -7.93
C ALA A 259 17.96 -11.04 -9.28
N VAL A 260 16.65 -11.11 -9.48
CA VAL A 260 16.04 -10.68 -10.75
C VAL A 260 16.28 -9.21 -11.07
N HIS A 261 16.29 -8.38 -10.03
CA HIS A 261 16.58 -6.96 -10.19
C HIS A 261 18.06 -6.71 -10.46
N LEU A 262 18.97 -7.50 -9.86
CA LEU A 262 20.39 -7.44 -10.14
C LEU A 262 20.67 -7.84 -11.59
N ILE A 263 20.14 -8.97 -12.08
CA ILE A 263 20.27 -9.43 -13.47
C ILE A 263 19.89 -8.33 -14.44
N TRP A 264 18.70 -7.75 -14.25
CA TRP A 264 18.23 -6.64 -15.07
C TRP A 264 19.17 -5.44 -15.05
N LYS A 265 19.80 -5.14 -13.90
CA LYS A 265 20.74 -4.03 -13.76
C LYS A 265 22.10 -4.30 -14.43
N ILE A 266 22.52 -5.56 -14.52
CA ILE A 266 23.83 -5.96 -15.02
C ILE A 266 23.77 -6.53 -16.43
N SER A 267 22.77 -6.18 -17.25
CA SER A 267 22.58 -6.68 -18.63
C SER A 267 23.72 -6.35 -19.61
N GLU A 268 24.87 -5.86 -19.13
CA GLU A 268 26.10 -5.65 -19.88
C GLU A 268 27.09 -6.79 -19.57
N GLN A 269 28.11 -6.98 -20.40
CA GLN A 269 29.12 -8.01 -20.18
C GLN A 269 30.01 -7.65 -18.97
N PHE A 270 29.80 -8.32 -17.85
CA PHE A 270 30.67 -8.27 -16.67
C PHE A 270 31.47 -9.57 -16.53
N SER A 271 32.64 -9.50 -15.90
CA SER A 271 33.36 -10.72 -15.51
C SER A 271 32.59 -11.46 -14.41
N GLU A 272 32.65 -12.80 -14.40
CA GLU A 272 32.04 -13.65 -13.38
C GLU A 272 32.35 -13.16 -11.95
N GLN A 273 33.62 -12.79 -11.70
CA GLN A 273 34.05 -12.28 -10.39
C GLN A 273 33.36 -10.96 -10.01
N GLU A 274 33.12 -10.07 -10.97
CA GLU A 274 32.40 -8.83 -10.72
C GLU A 274 30.92 -9.08 -10.44
N VAL A 275 30.29 -10.00 -11.18
CA VAL A 275 28.91 -10.43 -10.94
C VAL A 275 28.77 -11.00 -9.52
N VAL A 276 29.69 -11.87 -9.10
CA VAL A 276 29.76 -12.45 -7.76
C VAL A 276 29.92 -11.35 -6.69
N ASN A 277 30.84 -10.41 -6.89
CA ASN A 277 31.05 -9.30 -5.95
C ASN A 277 29.81 -8.41 -5.81
N ARG A 278 29.11 -8.13 -6.93
CA ARG A 278 27.87 -7.35 -6.94
C ARG A 278 26.72 -8.09 -6.25
N TRP A 279 26.64 -9.41 -6.42
CA TRP A 279 25.67 -10.25 -5.70
C TRP A 279 25.92 -10.20 -4.19
N HIS A 280 27.14 -10.46 -3.73
CA HIS A 280 27.47 -10.39 -2.31
C HIS A 280 27.21 -9.00 -1.73
N SER A 281 27.59 -7.93 -2.44
CA SER A 281 27.29 -6.55 -2.02
C SER A 281 25.79 -6.29 -1.91
N THR A 282 24.99 -6.85 -2.83
CA THR A 282 23.53 -6.72 -2.82
C THR A 282 22.91 -7.43 -1.61
N VAL A 283 23.31 -8.67 -1.36
CA VAL A 283 22.81 -9.48 -0.23
C VAL A 283 23.25 -8.87 1.11
N ASP A 284 24.50 -8.42 1.23
CA ASP A 284 25.01 -7.80 2.46
C ASP A 284 24.31 -6.47 2.78
N ARG A 285 24.09 -5.64 1.76
CA ARG A 285 23.30 -4.40 1.90
C ARG A 285 21.87 -4.70 2.36
N ARG A 286 21.27 -5.77 1.84
CA ARG A 286 19.91 -6.20 2.21
C ARG A 286 19.85 -6.74 3.64
N LEU A 287 20.80 -7.59 4.04
CA LEU A 287 20.95 -8.05 5.42
C LEU A 287 21.13 -6.87 6.39
N THR A 288 22.03 -5.94 6.05
CA THR A 288 22.28 -4.74 6.85
C THR A 288 21.02 -3.89 7.03
N LEU A 289 20.20 -3.74 5.99
CA LEU A 289 18.92 -3.04 6.07
C LEU A 289 17.94 -3.76 7.01
N ASP A 290 17.79 -5.08 6.88
CA ASP A 290 16.91 -5.87 7.74
C ASP A 290 17.36 -5.82 9.20
N ARG A 291 18.67 -5.91 9.48
CA ARG A 291 19.23 -5.74 10.83
C ARG A 291 18.88 -4.38 11.42
N ARG A 292 19.19 -3.29 10.71
CA ARG A 292 18.95 -1.91 11.18
C ARG A 292 17.48 -1.63 11.43
N THR A 293 16.61 -2.06 10.50
CA THR A 293 15.17 -1.86 10.63
C THR A 293 14.58 -2.72 11.75
N ALA A 294 15.12 -3.91 11.99
CA ALA A 294 14.64 -4.77 13.06
C ALA A 294 14.97 -4.29 14.46
N VAL A 295 16.11 -3.62 14.65
CA VAL A 295 16.45 -2.96 15.92
C VAL A 295 15.50 -1.80 16.22
N LEU A 296 15.03 -1.10 15.18
CA LEU A 296 14.11 0.03 15.28
C LEU A 296 12.63 -0.38 15.31
N ALA A 297 12.34 -1.68 15.30
CA ALA A 297 10.98 -2.22 15.23
C ALA A 297 10.14 -1.80 16.45
N LYS A 298 9.00 -1.16 16.20
CA LYS A 298 8.05 -0.72 17.24
C LYS A 298 6.64 -1.25 17.01
N GLY A 299 6.30 -1.61 15.77
CA GLY A 299 4.98 -2.07 15.35
C GLY A 299 4.88 -3.58 15.21
N LYS A 300 3.65 -4.10 15.29
CA LYS A 300 3.35 -5.54 15.08
C LYS A 300 3.72 -6.05 13.68
N LYS A 301 3.85 -5.17 12.69
CA LYS A 301 4.17 -5.51 11.30
C LYS A 301 5.67 -5.44 10.99
N ASP A 302 6.46 -4.92 11.91
CA ASP A 302 7.89 -4.73 11.71
C ASP A 302 8.61 -6.09 11.80
N LEU A 303 9.75 -6.20 11.12
CA LEU A 303 10.66 -7.33 11.27
C LEU A 303 11.30 -7.25 12.65
N ARG A 304 11.28 -8.33 13.44
CA ARG A 304 11.95 -8.34 14.76
C ARG A 304 13.34 -8.95 14.64
N PRO A 305 14.26 -8.69 15.58
CA PRO A 305 15.61 -9.25 15.52
C PRO A 305 15.62 -10.78 15.43
N ARG A 306 14.73 -11.47 16.17
CA ARG A 306 14.57 -12.93 16.09
C ARG A 306 14.09 -13.41 14.71
N ASP A 307 13.28 -12.62 14.02
CA ASP A 307 12.80 -12.98 12.68
C ASP A 307 13.96 -12.84 11.67
N VAL A 308 14.77 -11.78 11.78
CA VAL A 308 15.99 -11.59 10.97
C VAL A 308 16.98 -12.73 11.20
N ASP A 309 17.26 -13.09 12.46
CA ASP A 309 18.16 -14.21 12.78
C ASP A 309 17.72 -15.50 12.09
N ARG A 310 16.45 -15.88 12.20
CA ARG A 310 15.89 -17.09 11.58
C ARG A 310 15.90 -17.08 10.05
N ILE A 311 15.67 -15.92 9.45
CA ILE A 311 15.62 -15.78 7.98
C ILE A 311 17.02 -15.89 7.41
N TRP A 312 18.00 -15.25 8.04
CA TRP A 312 19.34 -15.09 7.48
C TRP A 312 20.34 -16.16 7.95
N SER A 313 20.07 -16.88 9.05
CA SER A 313 20.96 -17.91 9.58
C SER A 313 21.45 -18.97 8.58
N PRO A 314 20.65 -19.43 7.58
CA PRO A 314 21.13 -20.47 6.65
C PRO A 314 22.32 -20.05 5.79
N ILE A 315 22.43 -18.75 5.46
CA ILE A 315 23.38 -18.22 4.49
C ILE A 315 24.52 -17.38 5.11
N ILE A 316 24.48 -17.15 6.42
CA ILE A 316 25.57 -16.48 7.13
C ILE A 316 26.69 -17.48 7.43
N GLU A 317 27.93 -17.06 7.15
CA GLU A 317 29.11 -17.87 7.44
C GLU A 317 29.33 -17.95 8.95
N ASP A 318 29.68 -19.14 9.45
CA ASP A 318 29.95 -19.35 10.87
C ASP A 318 28.85 -18.80 11.81
N HIS A 319 27.57 -18.84 11.41
CA HIS A 319 26.43 -18.33 12.21
C HIS A 319 26.45 -18.78 13.68
N LYS A 320 26.89 -20.02 13.93
CA LYS A 320 27.01 -20.60 15.28
C LYS A 320 28.04 -19.90 16.18
N LYS A 321 29.02 -19.19 15.60
CA LYS A 321 30.05 -18.42 16.32
C LYS A 321 29.64 -16.98 16.57
N LEU A 322 28.49 -16.53 16.04
CA LEU A 322 28.02 -15.17 16.25
C LEU A 322 27.56 -14.95 17.70
N PRO A 323 27.81 -13.76 18.26
CA PRO A 323 27.36 -13.44 19.61
C PRO A 323 25.83 -13.43 19.71
N GLU A 324 25.31 -13.69 20.91
CA GLU A 324 23.89 -13.52 21.17
C GLU A 324 23.46 -12.08 20.86
N GLY A 325 22.34 -11.92 20.15
CA GLY A 325 21.88 -10.60 19.71
C GLY A 325 22.68 -9.97 18.57
N TRP A 326 23.44 -10.74 17.79
CA TRP A 326 24.24 -10.24 16.64
C TRP A 326 23.47 -9.34 15.66
N VAL A 327 22.15 -9.53 15.54
CA VAL A 327 21.30 -8.69 14.69
C VAL A 327 21.36 -7.22 15.11
N GLY A 328 21.42 -6.94 16.42
CA GLY A 328 21.48 -5.57 16.96
C GLY A 328 22.88 -5.05 17.25
N ASN A 329 23.87 -5.93 17.40
CA ASN A 329 25.24 -5.53 17.69
C ASN A 329 25.93 -5.00 16.43
N SER A 330 26.27 -3.71 16.41
CA SER A 330 26.81 -2.95 15.26
C SER A 330 28.26 -3.30 14.87
N GLY A 331 28.76 -4.49 15.24
CA GLY A 331 30.01 -5.02 14.70
C GLY A 331 29.88 -5.37 13.22
N VAL A 332 30.97 -5.21 12.47
CA VAL A 332 31.11 -5.71 11.10
C VAL A 332 30.93 -7.24 11.16
N LEU A 333 29.89 -7.75 10.51
CA LEU A 333 29.70 -9.20 10.39
C LEU A 333 30.75 -9.74 9.41
N VAL A 334 31.48 -10.75 9.85
CA VAL A 334 32.37 -11.54 8.99
C VAL A 334 31.51 -12.41 8.07
N GLY A 335 31.47 -12.03 6.78
CA GLY A 335 31.13 -12.90 5.65
C GLY A 335 29.69 -13.44 5.53
N ILE A 336 29.02 -13.13 4.42
CA ILE A 336 28.05 -14.09 3.84
C ILE A 336 28.87 -15.24 3.29
N LYS A 337 28.43 -16.50 3.48
CA LYS A 337 29.16 -17.70 3.03
C LYS A 337 29.68 -17.51 1.61
N ARG A 338 31.00 -17.58 1.46
CA ARG A 338 31.64 -17.71 0.15
C ARG A 338 31.89 -19.20 -0.07
N GLY A 339 31.28 -19.78 -1.09
CA GLY A 339 31.61 -21.16 -1.47
C GLY A 339 33.11 -21.26 -1.73
N GLN A 340 33.76 -22.29 -1.19
CA GLN A 340 35.10 -22.64 -1.64
C GLN A 340 34.99 -23.11 -3.09
N GLY A 341 35.78 -22.50 -3.96
CA GLY A 341 35.92 -22.92 -5.36
C GLY A 341 36.47 -24.33 -5.48
#